data_AF-A0A3D0RY83-F1
#
_entry.id   AF-A0A3D0RY83-F1
#
_cell.length_a   1.000
_cell.length_b   1.000
_cell.length_c   1.000
_cell.angle_alpha   90.00
_cell.angle_beta   90.00
_cell.angle_gamma   90.00
#
_symmetry.space_group_name_H-M   'P 1'
#
loop_
_entity.id
_entity.type
_entity.pdbx_description
1 polymer ?
#
loop_
_entity_poly.entity_id
_entity_poly.type
_entity_poly.pdbx_seq_one_letter_code
_entity_poly.pdbx_strand_id
1 'polypeptide(L)' 'QIGMVFQRPNPFPTMSIYDNVLAGNRLNSKRMKKATADAIVEKSLRGANLWTEVKDRLNKPGMGLSGGQQQR' A
#
# COMPACT_ATOMS: atom_id res chain seq x y z
N GLN A 1 -10.09 -15.45 -23.24
CA GLN A 1 -10.78 -14.57 -22.27
C GLN A 1 -9.73 -13.68 -21.63
N ILE A 2 -9.54 -12.48 -22.17
CA ILE A 2 -8.56 -11.51 -21.69
C ILE A 2 -9.22 -10.78 -20.52
N GLY A 3 -8.93 -11.23 -19.30
CA GLY A 3 -9.36 -10.54 -18.09
C GLY A 3 -8.71 -9.17 -18.04
N MET A 4 -9.51 -8.13 -17.81
CA MET A 4 -9.04 -6.76 -17.64
C MET A 4 -7.84 -6.72 -16.69
N VAL A 5 -6.66 -6.42 -17.22
CA VAL A 5 -5.54 -5.96 -16.41
C VAL A 5 -5.95 -4.57 -15.94
N PHE A 6 -6.08 -4.39 -14.63
CA PHE A 6 -6.32 -3.07 -14.04
C PHE A 6 -5.22 -2.10 -14.52
N GLN A 7 -5.52 -1.28 -15.53
CA GLN A 7 -4.60 -0.29 -16.09
C GLN A 7 -4.41 0.95 -15.21
N ARG A 8 -5.04 0.98 -14.03
CA ARG A 8 -4.81 1.99 -13.02
C ARG A 8 -4.45 1.30 -11.72
N PRO A 9 -3.29 1.63 -11.10
CA PRO A 9 -3.07 1.21 -9.74
C PRO A 9 -4.25 1.77 -8.93
N ASN A 10 -4.82 0.95 -8.05
CA ASN A 10 -5.84 1.39 -7.11
C ASN A 10 -5.20 1.69 -5.74
N PRO A 11 -4.41 2.76 -5.59
CA PRO A 11 -4.28 3.41 -4.31
C PRO A 11 -5.30 4.54 -4.29
N PHE A 12 -6.17 4.58 -3.30
CA PHE A 12 -6.97 5.77 -3.09
C PHE A 12 -5.99 6.95 -2.94
N PRO A 13 -5.97 7.93 -3.87
CA PRO A 13 -4.88 8.90 -3.98
C PRO A 13 -4.83 9.86 -2.78
N THR A 14 -5.88 9.86 -1.97
CA THR A 14 -6.03 10.61 -0.72
C THR A 14 -5.63 9.81 0.53
N MET A 15 -5.52 8.48 0.43
CA MET A 15 -5.14 7.62 1.57
C MET A 15 -3.63 7.56 1.74
N SER A 16 -3.19 7.40 2.99
CA SER A 16 -1.78 7.23 3.31
C SER A 16 -1.21 5.96 2.67
N ILE A 17 0.10 5.90 2.43
CA ILE A 17 0.77 4.68 1.95
C ILE A 17 0.48 3.50 2.88
N TYR A 18 0.49 3.74 4.20
CA TYR A 18 0.13 2.78 5.22
C TYR A 18 -1.31 2.25 5.06
N ASP A 19 -2.27 3.15 4.88
CA ASP A 19 -3.68 2.77 4.73
C ASP A 19 -3.96 2.05 3.40
N ASN A 20 -3.24 2.39 2.33
CA ASN A 20 -3.33 1.71 1.04
C ASN A 20 -2.84 0.26 1.14
N VAL A 21 -1.71 0.02 1.79
CA VAL A 21 -1.17 -1.34 1.99
C VAL A 21 -2.12 -2.17 2.88
N LEU A 22 -2.77 -1.55 3.85
CA LEU A 22 -3.74 -2.21 4.72
C LEU A 22 -5.16 -2.29 4.14
N ALA A 23 -5.46 -1.66 3.00
CA ALA A 23 -6.81 -1.61 2.45
C ALA A 23 -7.38 -3.03 2.23
N GLY A 24 -6.57 -3.95 1.67
CA GLY A 24 -6.96 -5.35 1.49
C GLY A 24 -7.19 -6.11 2.80
N ASN A 25 -6.51 -5.70 3.88
CA ASN A 25 -6.64 -6.33 5.19
C ASN A 25 -7.84 -5.77 5.99
N ARG A 26 -8.10 -4.46 5.87
CA ARG A 26 -9.28 -3.78 6.43
C ARG A 26 -10.58 -4.27 5.81
N LEU A 27 -10.58 -4.61 4.52
CA LEU A 27 -11.73 -5.23 3.85
C LEU A 27 -12.07 -6.60 4.45
N ASN A 28 -11.07 -7.34 4.93
CA ASN A 28 -11.23 -8.70 5.46
C ASN A 28 -11.29 -8.78 6.99
N SER A 29 -10.94 -7.72 7.72
CA SER A 29 -10.83 -7.75 9.19
C SER A 29 -11.29 -6.46 9.86
N LYS A 30 -12.23 -6.57 10.80
CA LYS A 30 -12.85 -5.42 11.50
C LYS A 30 -11.97 -4.75 12.56
N ARG A 31 -10.97 -5.43 13.12
CA ARG A 31 -10.04 -4.86 14.12
C ARG A 31 -8.69 -5.59 14.11
N MET A 32 -7.63 -4.88 13.77
CA MET A 32 -6.25 -5.38 13.85
C MET A 32 -5.46 -4.58 14.88
N LYS A 33 -4.62 -5.26 15.67
CA LYS A 33 -3.69 -4.60 16.59
C LYS A 33 -2.65 -3.81 15.78
N LYS A 34 -2.29 -2.61 16.24
CA LYS A 34 -1.32 -1.74 15.56
C LYS A 34 0.01 -2.46 15.24
N ALA A 35 0.55 -3.24 16.18
CA ALA A 35 1.79 -4.00 15.97
C ALA A 35 1.69 -5.00 14.80
N THR A 36 0.54 -5.67 14.65
CA THR A 36 0.31 -6.61 13.54
C THR A 36 0.20 -5.86 12.22
N ALA A 37 -0.47 -4.71 12.23
CA ALA A 37 -0.63 -3.87 11.04
C ALA A 37 0.72 -3.31 10.56
N ASP A 38 1.56 -2.81 11.48
CA ASP A 38 2.91 -2.32 11.19
C ASP A 38 3.79 -3.42 10.56
N ALA A 39 3.76 -4.64 11.12
CA ALA A 39 4.51 -5.78 10.59
C ALA A 39 4.07 -6.20 9.18
N ILE A 40 2.77 -6.17 8.90
CA ILE A 40 2.23 -6.49 7.57
C ILE A 40 2.63 -5.42 6.55
N VAL A 41 2.54 -4.14 6.94
CA VAL A 41 2.93 -3.03 6.05
C VAL A 41 4.40 -3.13 5.69
N GLU A 42 5.27 -3.35 6.67
CA GLU A 42 6.70 -3.51 6.42
C GLU A 42 6.99 -4.72 5.52
N LYS A 43 6.36 -5.87 5.78
CA LYS A 43 6.54 -7.08 4.96
C LYS A 43 6.10 -6.86 3.51
N SER A 44 4.95 -6.24 3.28
CA SER A 44 4.43 -5.96 1.94
C SER A 44 5.32 -4.98 1.18
N LEU A 45 5.73 -3.88 1.82
CA LEU A 45 6.59 -2.86 1.20
C LEU A 45 8.01 -3.37 0.95
N ARG A 46 8.54 -4.27 1.79
CA ARG A 46 9.81 -4.95 1.53
C ARG A 46 9.71 -5.89 0.33
N GLY A 47 8.60 -6.63 0.20
CA GLY A 47 8.33 -7.49 -0.94
C GLY A 47 8.22 -6.73 -2.27
N ALA A 48 7.66 -5.53 -2.23
CA ALA A 48 7.57 -4.61 -3.37
C ALA A 48 8.87 -3.80 -3.63
N ASN A 49 9.93 -4.05 -2.86
CA ASN A 49 11.18 -3.27 -2.88
C ASN A 49 10.95 -1.74 -2.79
N LEU A 50 9.96 -1.33 -1.99
CA LEU A 50 9.53 0.06 -1.80
C LEU A 50 9.81 0.59 -0.39
N TRP A 51 10.07 -0.31 0.57
CA TRP A 51 10.23 0.03 1.98
C TRP A 51 11.24 1.15 2.24
N THR A 52 12.43 1.09 1.65
CA THR A 52 13.48 2.11 1.81
C THR A 52 13.08 3.47 1.26
N GLU A 53 12.20 3.50 0.27
CA GLU A 53 11.74 4.71 -0.42
C GLU A 53 10.56 5.37 0.29
N VAL A 54 9.77 4.61 1.06
CA VAL A 54 8.50 5.08 1.64
C VAL A 54 8.40 5.03 3.17
N LYS A 55 9.32 4.35 3.87
CA LYS A 55 9.30 4.20 5.35
C LYS A 55 9.14 5.52 6.12
N ASP A 56 9.72 6.60 5.61
CA ASP A 56 9.74 7.91 6.28
C ASP A 56 8.50 8.76 5.95
N ARG A 57 7.62 8.24 5.08
CA ARG A 57 6.42 8.94 4.56
C ARG A 57 5.20 8.03 4.52
N LEU A 58 5.13 7.01 5.38
CA LEU A 58 4.03 6.06 5.44
C LEU A 58 2.67 6.71 5.71
N ASN A 59 2.66 7.82 6.46
CA ASN A 59 1.48 8.63 6.76
C ASN A 59 1.11 9.63 5.65
N LYS A 60 1.95 9.79 4.61
CA LYS A 60 1.68 10.71 3.50
C LYS A 60 0.90 10.02 2.38
N PRO A 61 0.16 10.80 1.56
CA PRO A 61 -0.54 10.26 0.40
C PRO A 61 0.41 9.58 -0.59
N GLY A 62 -0.07 8.49 -1.20
CA GLY A 62 0.65 7.78 -2.28
C GLY A 62 0.82 8.61 -3.56
N MET A 63 0.08 9.71 -3.71
CA MET A 63 0.13 10.59 -4.89
C MET A 63 1.53 11.17 -5.19
N GLY A 64 2.37 11.34 -4.16
CA GLY A 64 3.75 11.79 -4.34
C GLY A 64 4.73 10.69 -4.75
N LEU A 65 4.26 9.49 -5.11
CA LEU A 65 5.07 8.39 -5.65
C LEU A 65 5.09 8.49 -7.18
N SER A 66 6.25 8.25 -7.78
CA SER A 66 6.39 8.15 -9.23
C SER A 66 5.56 6.99 -9.80
N GLY A 67 5.21 7.03 -11.09
CA GLY A 67 4.38 5.98 -11.71
C GLY A 67 4.94 4.56 -11.55
N GLY A 68 6.27 4.40 -11.60
CA GLY A 68 6.93 3.11 -11.37
C GLY A 68 6.97 2.65 -9.90
N GLN A 69 6.79 3.57 -8.95
CA GLN A 69 6.58 3.25 -7.53
C GLN A 69 5.12 2.92 -7.22
N GLN A 70 4.16 3.44 -7.99
CA GLN A 70 2.74 3.10 -7.82
C GLN A 70 2.38 1.73 -8.42
N GLN A 71 3.20 1.22 -9.35
CA GLN A 71 3.00 -0.08 -9.99
C GLN A 71 3.58 -1.27 -9.22
N ARG A 72 4.55 -1.01 -8.34
CA ARG A 72 5.21 -2.03 -7.51
C ARG A 72 4.44 -2.24 -6.22
#